data_AF-A0A933YWB7-F1
#
_entry.id   AF-A0A933YWB7-F1
#
_cell.length_a   1.000
_cell.length_b   1.000
_cell.length_c   1.000
_cell.angle_alpha   90.00
_cell.angle_beta   90.00
_cell.angle_gamma   90.00
#
_symmetry.space_group_name_H-M   'P 1'
#
loop_
_entity.id
_entity.type
_entity.pdbx_description
1 polymer ?
#
loop_
_entity_poly.entity_id
_entity_poly.type
_entity_poly.pdbx_seq_one_letter_code
_entity_poly.pdbx_strand_id
1 'polypeptide(L)'
;MSSRTSGRGGRRHASGRHSQAGTRGGSGGGQHRRPAPEREAHPLEGKTVELSIDTLALGGAGVARMPEGPEGTEEAGMAVFVAGALPGSVVSARITRVHRRHAEAQVAEVVTPSPEAVEPLCPHFAVCGGCPLQNLDSARQLHWKERQILDALRRIGRVEPGAVLPAVPAPSVTAFRNKMEFAFQGFGASLRLGLYAKADPGRVFDLASCAIFPAEGSEMVDAVRAACREAGLPAYDRRSGQGLLRHLVLRHSVLEGKFLAQLITAPVPADSSPAQAIRAMGEDLLKRFPGLAGFVHAERARADGLAQAERTLLALGASALTEGLEDVRYSVSADAFFQTSTGGALALYSGLRDMLALAPADVLFDLYCGGGGIALFLAPGAGRVLGLEANPAAVADAEANARLNGAKNCRFLRADLTGESAVPERLPEGFARPDAVVVDPPREGLDSGLIAWLNRVKPARLAYVSCNPATLARDAGLLAAGGAGEDGSFDLAAVRAVDLFPHTAHAECLALFTPR
;
A
#
# COMPACT_ATOMS: atom_id res chain seq x y z
N MET A 1 -0.27 -55.70 48.62
CA MET A 1 0.32 -57.05 48.64
C MET A 1 1.42 -57.09 47.60
N SER A 2 2.65 -57.37 48.05
CA SER A 2 3.89 -57.81 47.33
C SER A 2 4.29 -57.16 46.00
N SER A 3 5.56 -56.84 45.70
CA SER A 3 6.83 -56.85 46.43
C SER A 3 7.94 -56.38 45.46
N ARG A 4 8.84 -55.55 45.99
CA ARG A 4 10.30 -55.35 45.76
C ARG A 4 11.01 -56.41 44.87
N THR A 5 11.99 -56.08 44.03
CA THR A 5 13.46 -55.86 44.33
C THR A 5 14.18 -55.50 43.00
N SER A 6 15.07 -54.51 42.84
CA SER A 6 16.38 -54.14 43.44
C SER A 6 17.63 -54.87 42.89
N GLY A 7 18.63 -54.08 42.46
CA GLY A 7 20.07 -54.41 42.43
C GLY A 7 20.66 -54.45 41.01
N ARG A 8 21.90 -54.04 40.72
CA ARG A 8 23.11 -53.47 41.36
C ARG A 8 23.96 -53.02 40.14
N GLY A 9 24.81 -52.00 40.11
CA GLY A 9 25.80 -51.50 41.06
C GLY A 9 27.12 -51.30 40.27
N GLY A 10 27.86 -50.22 40.52
CA GLY A 10 29.23 -50.08 39.98
C GLY A 10 29.75 -48.65 39.83
N ARG A 11 30.11 -48.02 40.96
CA ARG A 11 30.91 -46.77 41.03
C ARG A 11 32.41 -47.06 40.83
N ARG A 12 33.17 -46.07 40.34
CA ARG A 12 34.52 -45.64 40.81
C ARG A 12 34.89 -44.31 40.11
N HIS A 13 34.90 -43.20 40.85
CA HIS A 13 36.07 -42.38 41.28
C HIS A 13 36.79 -41.64 40.14
N ALA A 14 36.73 -40.31 39.98
CA ALA A 14 37.09 -39.16 40.84
C ALA A 14 38.50 -38.59 40.57
N SER A 15 38.61 -37.26 40.76
CA SER A 15 39.78 -36.35 40.60
C SER A 15 39.92 -35.73 39.20
N GLY A 16 40.11 -34.43 38.99
CA GLY A 16 40.36 -33.31 39.90
C GLY A 16 41.44 -32.42 39.29
N ARG A 17 41.21 -31.09 39.32
CA ARG A 17 42.16 -29.95 39.26
C ARG A 17 42.08 -29.03 38.04
N HIS A 18 42.16 -27.75 38.42
CA HIS A 18 42.29 -26.52 37.67
C HIS A 18 43.28 -26.54 36.51
N SER A 19 42.98 -25.76 35.47
CA SER A 19 43.98 -24.94 34.78
C SER A 19 43.34 -23.78 34.03
N GLN A 20 44.05 -22.65 34.07
CA GLN A 20 43.80 -21.41 33.34
C GLN A 20 44.06 -21.56 31.83
N ALA A 21 43.64 -20.51 31.11
CA ALA A 21 44.20 -19.95 29.88
C ALA A 21 43.63 -20.42 28.54
N GLY A 22 43.37 -19.45 27.65
CA GLY A 22 43.20 -19.73 26.23
C GLY A 22 42.41 -18.70 25.43
N THR A 23 42.86 -17.45 25.38
CA THR A 23 42.54 -16.55 24.25
C THR A 23 42.94 -17.20 22.94
N ARG A 24 41.99 -17.45 22.03
CA ARG A 24 42.25 -17.69 20.60
C ARG A 24 41.23 -16.96 19.77
N GLY A 25 41.71 -16.00 18.98
CA GLY A 25 40.96 -15.33 17.94
C GLY A 25 40.53 -16.30 16.84
N GLY A 26 39.29 -16.16 16.39
CA GLY A 26 38.79 -16.71 15.15
C GLY A 26 38.58 -15.57 14.17
N SER A 27 39.57 -15.34 13.32
CA SER A 27 39.46 -14.54 12.11
C SER A 27 38.81 -15.35 10.99
N GLY A 28 38.09 -14.66 10.10
CA GLY A 28 37.96 -15.05 8.70
C GLY A 28 36.87 -16.06 8.35
N GLY A 29 35.73 -15.53 7.88
CA GLY A 29 34.71 -16.34 7.22
C GLY A 29 33.57 -15.51 6.64
N GLY A 30 33.83 -14.27 6.22
CA GLY A 30 32.87 -13.50 5.44
C GLY A 30 32.62 -14.25 4.14
N GLN A 31 31.43 -14.84 4.00
CA GLN A 31 30.97 -15.35 2.73
C GLN A 31 30.79 -14.15 1.80
N HIS A 32 31.86 -13.81 1.07
CA HIS A 32 31.77 -12.99 -0.12
C HIS A 32 30.77 -13.70 -1.05
N ARG A 33 29.54 -13.19 -1.08
CA ARG A 33 28.63 -13.47 -2.20
C ARG A 33 29.42 -13.09 -3.45
N ARG A 34 29.76 -14.09 -4.26
CA ARG A 34 30.28 -13.87 -5.60
C ARG A 34 29.33 -12.87 -6.28
N PRO A 35 29.83 -11.77 -6.87
CA PRO A 35 28.99 -10.93 -7.69
C PRO A 35 28.30 -11.83 -8.72
N ALA A 36 26.99 -11.64 -8.89
CA ALA A 36 26.27 -12.32 -9.95
C ALA A 36 27.02 -12.07 -11.27
N PRO A 37 27.20 -13.07 -12.14
CA PRO A 37 27.88 -12.87 -13.41
C PRO A 37 27.24 -11.69 -14.14
N GLU A 38 28.07 -10.75 -14.61
CA GLU A 38 27.60 -9.63 -15.42
C GLU A 38 26.88 -10.21 -16.64
N ARG A 39 25.57 -9.94 -16.72
CA ARG A 39 24.76 -10.35 -17.86
C ARG A 39 25.24 -9.57 -19.07
N GLU A 40 25.70 -10.27 -20.10
CA GLU A 40 25.98 -9.66 -21.40
C GLU A 40 24.73 -8.92 -21.91
N ALA A 41 24.92 -7.66 -22.28
CA ALA A 41 23.84 -6.80 -22.75
C ALA A 41 23.27 -7.36 -24.05
N HIS A 42 21.94 -7.44 -24.14
CA HIS A 42 21.29 -7.94 -25.34
C HIS A 42 21.56 -6.97 -26.52
N PRO A 43 21.75 -7.44 -27.77
CA PRO A 43 22.03 -6.57 -28.94
C PRO A 43 20.97 -5.50 -29.25
N LEU A 44 19.81 -5.55 -28.59
CA LEU A 44 18.74 -4.56 -28.70
C LEU A 44 18.79 -3.51 -27.59
N GLU A 45 19.46 -3.78 -26.47
CA GLU A 45 19.58 -2.81 -25.38
C GLU A 45 20.31 -1.55 -25.86
N GLY A 46 19.73 -0.39 -25.58
CA GLY A 46 20.21 0.92 -26.04
C GLY A 46 19.75 1.32 -27.45
N LYS A 47 19.21 0.39 -28.25
CA LYS A 47 18.66 0.73 -29.58
C LYS A 47 17.30 1.42 -29.43
N THR A 48 16.99 2.24 -30.44
CA THR A 48 15.71 2.91 -30.56
C THR A 48 14.89 2.26 -31.66
N VAL A 49 13.62 1.98 -31.37
CA VAL A 49 12.67 1.34 -32.30
C VAL A 49 11.36 2.13 -32.31
N GLU A 50 10.74 2.24 -33.48
CA GLU A 50 9.40 2.82 -33.60
C GLU A 50 8.35 1.76 -33.23
N LEU A 51 7.46 2.10 -32.30
CA LEU A 51 6.46 1.19 -31.75
C LEU A 51 5.08 1.85 -31.72
N SER A 52 4.08 1.12 -32.21
CA SER A 52 2.67 1.44 -32.00
C SER A 52 2.21 0.89 -30.65
N ILE A 53 1.59 1.73 -29.84
CA ILE A 53 1.13 1.34 -28.50
C ILE A 53 -0.33 0.91 -28.53
N ASP A 54 -0.59 -0.35 -28.15
CA ASP A 54 -1.91 -0.97 -28.26
C ASP A 54 -2.75 -0.80 -26.99
N THR A 55 -2.12 -0.91 -25.82
CA THR A 55 -2.81 -0.94 -24.50
C THR A 55 -1.86 -0.50 -23.38
N LEU A 56 -2.35 -0.47 -22.15
CA LEU A 56 -1.57 -0.27 -20.93
C LEU A 56 -1.44 -1.57 -20.14
N ALA A 57 -0.23 -1.87 -19.68
CA ALA A 57 0.04 -2.93 -18.72
C ALA A 57 -0.33 -2.51 -17.29
N LEU A 58 -0.47 -3.51 -16.41
CA LEU A 58 -0.50 -3.28 -14.97
C LEU A 58 0.75 -2.48 -14.57
N GLY A 59 0.56 -1.34 -13.90
CA GLY A 59 1.65 -0.41 -13.59
C GLY A 59 1.81 0.75 -14.58
N GLY A 60 0.99 0.81 -15.64
CA GLY A 60 0.82 2.00 -16.48
C GLY A 60 1.84 2.17 -17.62
N ALA A 61 2.65 1.15 -17.90
CA ALA A 61 3.49 1.14 -19.09
C ALA A 61 2.66 0.84 -20.36
N GLY A 62 2.94 1.53 -21.46
CA GLY A 62 2.38 1.18 -22.76
C GLY A 62 2.85 -0.20 -23.20
N VAL A 63 1.98 -0.96 -23.88
CA VAL A 63 2.33 -2.27 -24.43
C VAL A 63 2.30 -2.17 -25.94
N ALA A 64 3.42 -2.57 -26.53
CA ALA A 64 3.58 -2.75 -27.96
C ALA A 64 4.09 -4.15 -28.27
N ARG A 65 4.13 -4.50 -29.55
CA ARG A 65 4.86 -5.66 -30.04
C ARG A 65 6.00 -5.20 -30.94
N MET A 66 7.13 -5.90 -30.85
CA MET A 66 8.22 -5.70 -31.79
C MET A 66 7.71 -5.94 -33.22
N PRO A 67 7.98 -5.02 -34.16
CA PRO A 67 7.60 -5.20 -35.55
C PRO A 67 8.30 -6.43 -36.13
N GLU A 68 7.70 -7.01 -37.18
CA GLU A 68 8.32 -8.12 -37.89
C GLU A 68 9.63 -7.66 -38.53
N GLY A 69 10.72 -8.35 -38.20
CA GLY A 69 12.03 -8.17 -38.84
C GLY A 69 12.17 -9.02 -40.10
N PRO A 70 13.37 -9.06 -40.73
CA PRO A 70 13.68 -10.07 -41.73
C PRO A 70 13.40 -11.47 -41.18
N GLU A 71 12.91 -12.39 -42.02
CA GLU A 71 12.54 -13.76 -41.60
C GLU A 71 13.61 -14.40 -40.70
N GLY A 72 13.24 -14.77 -39.48
CA GLY A 72 14.11 -15.50 -38.53
C GLY A 72 14.68 -14.73 -37.34
N THR A 73 14.32 -13.46 -37.11
CA THR A 73 14.68 -12.77 -35.86
C THR A 73 13.82 -13.28 -34.69
N GLU A 74 14.44 -13.80 -33.62
CA GLU A 74 13.75 -14.37 -32.44
C GLU A 74 12.83 -13.36 -31.72
N GLU A 75 13.03 -12.07 -31.98
CA GLU A 75 12.37 -10.98 -31.27
C GLU A 75 11.07 -10.49 -31.93
N ALA A 76 10.73 -10.99 -33.12
CA ALA A 76 9.48 -10.62 -33.81
C ALA A 76 8.25 -10.99 -32.97
N GLY A 77 7.32 -10.04 -32.77
CA GLY A 77 6.12 -10.25 -31.96
C GLY A 77 6.33 -10.25 -30.44
N MET A 78 7.58 -10.08 -29.97
CA MET A 78 7.91 -9.94 -28.56
C MET A 78 7.19 -8.73 -27.95
N ALA A 79 6.60 -8.89 -26.76
CA ALA A 79 5.96 -7.79 -26.05
C ALA A 79 6.99 -6.78 -25.55
N VAL A 80 6.72 -5.49 -25.70
CA VAL A 80 7.57 -4.39 -25.22
C VAL A 80 6.75 -3.51 -24.28
N PHE A 81 7.23 -3.32 -23.07
CA PHE A 81 6.65 -2.42 -22.07
C PHE A 81 7.35 -1.07 -22.13
N VAL A 82 6.65 -0.04 -22.60
CA VAL A 82 7.21 1.28 -22.90
C VAL A 82 6.76 2.28 -21.83
N ALA A 83 7.70 2.69 -20.97
CA ALA A 83 7.42 3.66 -19.91
C ALA A 83 7.13 5.05 -20.50
N GLY A 84 5.97 5.62 -20.12
CA GLY A 84 5.52 6.96 -20.55
C GLY A 84 4.75 6.98 -21.88
N ALA A 85 4.55 5.83 -22.52
CA ALA A 85 3.78 5.74 -23.74
C ALA A 85 2.28 5.51 -23.46
N LEU A 86 1.41 6.10 -24.30
CA LEU A 86 -0.05 6.02 -24.16
C LEU A 86 -0.68 5.21 -25.30
N PRO A 87 -1.79 4.50 -25.08
CA PRO A 87 -2.48 3.76 -26.14
C PRO A 87 -2.87 4.64 -27.33
N GLY A 88 -2.72 4.11 -28.54
CA GLY A 88 -2.96 4.81 -29.80
C GLY A 88 -1.86 5.78 -30.22
N SER A 89 -0.77 5.91 -29.46
CA SER A 89 0.42 6.66 -29.89
C SER A 89 1.38 5.80 -30.70
N VAL A 90 2.18 6.47 -31.55
CA VAL A 90 3.39 5.90 -32.14
C VAL A 90 4.58 6.60 -31.50
N VAL A 91 5.51 5.83 -30.95
CA VAL A 91 6.66 6.36 -30.21
C VAL A 91 7.96 5.78 -30.73
N SER A 92 8.99 6.61 -30.74
CA SER A 92 10.38 6.19 -30.85
C SER A 92 10.83 5.80 -29.43
N ALA A 93 10.99 4.50 -29.17
CA ALA A 93 11.25 3.95 -27.85
C ALA A 93 12.68 3.40 -27.76
N ARG A 94 13.44 3.84 -26.76
CA ARG A 94 14.76 3.29 -26.46
C ARG A 94 14.61 2.05 -25.58
N ILE A 95 15.05 0.90 -26.06
CA ILE A 95 15.04 -0.36 -25.32
C ILE A 95 16.02 -0.24 -24.15
N THR A 96 15.53 -0.38 -22.93
CA THR A 96 16.33 -0.28 -21.70
C THR A 96 16.78 -1.63 -21.20
N ARG A 97 15.95 -2.67 -21.39
CA ARG A 97 16.25 -4.02 -20.91
C ARG A 97 15.54 -5.08 -21.75
N VAL A 98 16.19 -6.21 -22.01
CA VAL A 98 15.56 -7.35 -22.70
C VAL A 98 15.52 -8.58 -21.81
N HIS A 99 14.33 -9.15 -21.63
CA HIS A 99 14.12 -10.40 -20.90
C HIS A 99 13.72 -11.50 -21.88
N ARG A 100 13.68 -12.75 -21.40
CA ARG A 100 13.41 -13.94 -22.25
C ARG A 100 12.08 -13.88 -23.04
N ARG A 101 11.08 -13.14 -22.56
CA ARG A 101 9.71 -13.12 -23.14
C ARG A 101 9.19 -11.72 -23.43
N HIS A 102 9.93 -10.68 -23.07
CA HIS A 102 9.52 -9.30 -23.23
C HIS A 102 10.73 -8.37 -23.14
N ALA A 103 10.56 -7.13 -23.61
CA ALA A 103 11.51 -6.05 -23.38
C ALA A 103 10.87 -4.90 -22.60
N GLU A 104 11.72 -4.12 -21.94
CA GLU A 104 11.39 -2.82 -21.33
C GLU A 104 12.00 -1.72 -22.19
N ALA A 105 11.28 -0.62 -22.33
CA ALA A 105 11.71 0.54 -23.08
C ALA A 105 11.23 1.83 -22.41
N GLN A 106 11.81 2.95 -22.84
CA GLN A 106 11.39 4.28 -22.44
C GLN A 106 11.13 5.11 -23.70
N VAL A 107 10.05 5.91 -23.68
CA VAL A 107 9.79 6.87 -24.77
C VAL A 107 10.98 7.82 -24.89
N ALA A 108 11.60 7.83 -26.07
CA ALA A 108 12.61 8.82 -26.45
C ALA A 108 11.94 10.01 -27.14
N GLU A 109 10.98 9.74 -28.04
CA GLU A 109 10.22 10.75 -28.75
C GLU A 109 8.81 10.23 -29.07
N VAL A 110 7.81 11.12 -29.04
CA VAL A 110 6.44 10.81 -29.48
C VAL A 110 6.33 11.20 -30.95
N VAL A 111 6.23 10.22 -31.84
CA VAL A 111 6.12 10.41 -33.29
C VAL A 111 4.70 10.82 -33.67
N THR A 112 3.71 10.10 -33.12
CA THR A 112 2.29 10.44 -33.24
C THR A 112 1.67 10.41 -31.84
N PRO A 113 1.12 11.54 -31.34
CA PRO A 113 0.52 11.59 -30.02
C PRO A 113 -0.74 10.71 -29.94
N SER A 114 -1.03 10.20 -28.75
CA SER A 114 -2.30 9.51 -28.51
C SER A 114 -3.46 10.49 -28.64
N PRO A 115 -4.60 10.08 -29.22
CA PRO A 115 -5.81 10.90 -29.25
C PRO A 115 -6.42 11.11 -27.85
N GLU A 116 -5.98 10.35 -26.85
CA GLU A 116 -6.42 10.43 -25.46
C GLU A 116 -5.48 11.27 -24.58
N ALA A 117 -4.41 11.83 -25.17
CA ALA A 117 -3.40 12.59 -24.45
C ALA A 117 -3.95 13.95 -23.98
N VAL A 118 -3.57 14.34 -22.77
CA VAL A 118 -3.86 15.66 -22.18
C VAL A 118 -2.58 16.26 -21.62
N GLU A 119 -2.55 17.59 -21.47
CA GLU A 119 -1.44 18.27 -20.82
C GLU A 119 -1.47 17.99 -19.30
N PRO A 120 -0.36 17.54 -18.68
CA PRO A 120 -0.32 17.30 -17.25
C PRO A 120 -0.56 18.57 -16.43
N LEU A 121 -1.39 18.46 -15.39
CA LEU A 121 -1.69 19.57 -14.47
C LEU A 121 -0.49 19.95 -13.57
N CYS A 122 0.42 19.01 -13.30
CA CYS A 122 1.50 19.19 -12.33
C CYS A 122 2.80 19.61 -13.02
N PRO A 123 3.46 20.70 -12.59
CA PRO A 123 4.76 21.11 -13.15
C PRO A 123 5.87 20.08 -12.89
N HIS A 124 5.67 19.18 -11.92
CA HIS A 124 6.62 18.12 -11.58
C HIS A 124 6.41 16.84 -12.37
N PHE A 125 5.47 16.76 -13.32
CA PHE A 125 5.12 15.52 -14.02
C PHE A 125 6.33 14.80 -14.64
N ALA A 126 7.27 15.54 -15.23
CA ALA A 126 8.49 14.98 -15.83
C ALA A 126 9.48 14.38 -14.80
N VAL A 127 9.40 14.79 -13.53
CA VAL A 127 10.38 14.44 -12.49
C VAL A 127 9.79 13.54 -11.40
N CYS A 128 8.54 13.74 -11.02
CA CYS A 128 7.86 13.03 -9.94
C CYS A 128 7.35 11.66 -10.41
N GLY A 129 7.60 10.61 -9.63
CA GLY A 129 7.08 9.26 -9.91
C GLY A 129 5.63 9.03 -9.49
N GLY A 130 4.98 10.00 -8.82
CA GLY A 130 3.70 9.79 -8.15
C GLY A 130 2.46 9.75 -9.05
N CYS A 131 2.48 10.42 -10.20
CA CYS A 131 1.31 10.59 -11.08
C CYS A 131 1.65 10.22 -12.54
N PRO A 132 2.03 8.96 -12.84
CA PRO A 132 2.53 8.57 -14.15
C PRO A 132 1.51 8.69 -15.31
N LEU A 133 0.21 8.79 -15.02
CA LEU A 133 -0.87 8.85 -16.02
C LEU A 133 -1.52 10.25 -16.11
N GLN A 134 -0.90 11.30 -15.56
CA GLN A 134 -1.49 12.65 -15.61
C GLN A 134 -1.57 13.23 -17.03
N ASN A 135 -0.85 12.64 -17.99
CA ASN A 135 -0.94 12.96 -19.41
C ASN A 135 -2.04 12.18 -20.16
N LEU A 136 -2.91 11.45 -19.45
CA LEU A 136 -4.04 10.72 -20.01
C LEU A 136 -5.34 11.25 -19.40
N ASP A 137 -6.39 11.45 -20.21
CA ASP A 137 -7.70 11.88 -19.71
C ASP A 137 -8.21 10.94 -18.59
N SER A 138 -8.84 11.48 -17.54
CA SER A 138 -9.21 10.68 -16.36
C SER A 138 -10.25 9.61 -16.65
N ALA A 139 -11.22 9.87 -17.55
CA ALA A 139 -12.18 8.85 -17.96
C ALA A 139 -11.50 7.72 -18.74
N ARG A 140 -10.48 8.07 -19.54
CA ARG A 140 -9.64 7.08 -20.23
C ARG A 140 -8.75 6.29 -19.28
N GLN A 141 -8.18 6.93 -18.25
CA GLN A 141 -7.45 6.21 -17.21
C GLN A 141 -8.33 5.12 -16.58
N LEU A 142 -9.56 5.46 -16.17
CA LEU A 142 -10.49 4.49 -15.59
C LEU A 142 -10.85 3.35 -16.56
N HIS A 143 -11.10 3.68 -17.83
CA HIS A 143 -11.34 2.68 -18.87
C HIS A 143 -10.19 1.65 -18.96
N TRP A 144 -8.94 2.12 -18.99
CA TRP A 144 -7.79 1.22 -19.08
C TRP A 144 -7.57 0.41 -17.79
N LYS A 145 -7.83 1.00 -16.61
CA LYS A 145 -7.79 0.28 -15.33
C LYS A 145 -8.83 -0.85 -15.28
N GLU A 146 -10.05 -0.59 -15.71
CA GLU A 146 -11.10 -1.61 -15.82
C GLU A 146 -10.69 -2.73 -16.78
N ARG A 147 -10.17 -2.38 -17.96
CA ARG A 147 -9.68 -3.37 -18.93
C ARG A 147 -8.57 -4.25 -18.34
N GLN A 148 -7.65 -3.69 -17.56
CA GLN A 148 -6.59 -4.45 -16.90
C GLN A 148 -7.14 -5.43 -15.85
N ILE A 149 -8.17 -5.04 -15.11
CA ILE A 149 -8.87 -5.93 -14.16
C ILE A 149 -9.47 -7.12 -14.90
N LEU A 150 -10.23 -6.87 -15.97
CA LEU A 150 -10.87 -7.93 -16.75
C LEU A 150 -9.84 -8.85 -17.41
N ASP A 151 -8.79 -8.28 -18.01
CA ASP A 151 -7.72 -9.05 -18.63
C ASP A 151 -6.98 -9.94 -17.61
N ALA A 152 -6.77 -9.46 -16.38
CA ALA A 152 -6.16 -10.25 -15.31
C ALA A 152 -7.07 -11.41 -14.90
N LEU A 153 -8.36 -11.18 -14.65
CA LEU A 153 -9.34 -12.20 -14.30
C LEU A 153 -9.38 -13.33 -15.34
N ARG A 154 -9.41 -12.98 -16.63
CA ARG A 154 -9.45 -13.93 -17.73
C ARG A 154 -8.16 -14.73 -17.89
N ARG A 155 -7.01 -14.04 -17.90
CA ARG A 155 -5.72 -14.69 -18.23
C ARG A 155 -5.07 -15.40 -17.05
N ILE A 156 -5.19 -14.83 -15.85
CA ILE A 156 -4.57 -15.36 -14.63
C ILE A 156 -5.57 -16.23 -13.88
N GLY A 157 -6.74 -15.67 -13.56
CA GLY A 157 -7.76 -16.36 -12.77
C GLY A 157 -8.50 -17.43 -13.54
N ARG A 158 -8.54 -17.33 -14.89
CA ARG A 158 -9.36 -18.18 -15.77
C ARG A 158 -10.83 -18.20 -15.35
N VAL A 159 -11.30 -17.05 -14.86
CA VAL A 159 -12.68 -16.81 -14.45
C VAL A 159 -13.26 -15.67 -15.28
N GLU A 160 -14.54 -15.77 -15.61
CA GLU A 160 -15.31 -14.68 -16.20
C GLU A 160 -16.31 -14.17 -15.17
N PRO A 161 -16.41 -12.85 -14.96
CA PRO A 161 -17.43 -12.30 -14.07
C PRO A 161 -18.82 -12.46 -14.69
N GLY A 162 -19.82 -12.82 -13.88
CA GLY A 162 -21.23 -12.86 -14.31
C GLY A 162 -21.76 -11.49 -14.74
N ALA A 163 -21.28 -10.42 -14.10
CA ALA A 163 -21.56 -9.05 -14.48
C ALA A 163 -20.34 -8.14 -14.31
N VAL A 164 -20.15 -7.20 -15.25
CA VAL A 164 -19.24 -6.06 -15.09
C VAL A 164 -20.10 -4.84 -14.79
N LEU A 165 -20.06 -4.37 -13.55
CA LEU A 165 -20.82 -3.20 -13.11
C LEU A 165 -20.10 -1.92 -13.57
N PRO A 166 -20.83 -0.81 -13.79
CA PRO A 166 -20.22 0.46 -14.20
C PRO A 166 -19.08 0.88 -13.25
N ALA A 167 -17.92 1.19 -13.84
CA ALA A 167 -16.78 1.72 -13.12
C ALA A 167 -17.12 3.06 -12.44
N VAL A 168 -16.59 3.27 -11.23
CA VAL A 168 -16.86 4.47 -10.43
C VAL A 168 -15.68 5.43 -10.52
N PRO A 169 -15.87 6.64 -11.07
CA PRO A 169 -14.80 7.64 -11.14
C PRO A 169 -14.48 8.23 -9.76
N ALA A 170 -13.28 8.78 -9.63
CA ALA A 170 -12.91 9.58 -8.48
C ALA A 170 -13.82 10.83 -8.39
N PRO A 171 -14.36 11.18 -7.21
CA PRO A 171 -15.16 12.40 -7.06
C PRO A 171 -14.38 13.69 -7.39
N SER A 172 -13.06 13.65 -7.21
CA SER A 172 -12.14 14.72 -7.62
C SER A 172 -10.82 14.10 -8.10
N VAL A 173 -10.25 14.70 -9.14
CA VAL A 173 -8.93 14.34 -9.68
C VAL A 173 -7.79 15.24 -9.14
N THR A 174 -8.15 16.34 -8.48
CA THR A 174 -7.23 17.28 -7.82
C THR A 174 -7.49 17.36 -6.33
N ALA A 175 -6.47 17.66 -5.52
CA ALA A 175 -6.58 17.82 -4.07
C ALA A 175 -7.35 16.69 -3.34
N PHE A 176 -7.43 15.50 -3.93
CA PHE A 176 -8.20 14.37 -3.38
C PHE A 176 -7.45 13.65 -2.28
N ARG A 177 -6.11 13.77 -2.28
CA ARG A 177 -5.26 13.01 -1.38
C ARG A 177 -5.28 13.65 0.00
N ASN A 178 -5.59 12.86 1.01
CA ASN A 178 -5.72 13.29 2.39
C ASN A 178 -4.50 12.90 3.24
N LYS A 179 -3.51 12.20 2.68
CA LYS A 179 -2.23 11.87 3.33
C LYS A 179 -1.08 11.87 2.32
N MET A 180 -0.03 12.62 2.63
CA MET A 180 1.22 12.68 1.88
C MET A 180 2.42 12.40 2.77
N GLU A 181 3.40 11.69 2.22
CA GLU A 181 4.65 11.32 2.89
C GLU A 181 5.81 11.93 2.10
N PHE A 182 6.51 12.88 2.72
CA PHE A 182 7.65 13.59 2.14
C PHE A 182 8.94 13.08 2.79
N ALA A 183 10.00 12.95 2.00
CA ALA A 183 11.31 12.51 2.45
C ALA A 183 12.29 13.69 2.51
N PHE A 184 13.21 13.63 3.48
CA PHE A 184 14.34 14.56 3.55
C PHE A 184 15.58 13.99 2.85
N GLN A 185 16.41 14.86 2.27
CA GLN A 185 17.74 14.49 1.75
C GLN A 185 18.69 15.69 1.81
N GLY A 186 19.95 15.48 2.21
CA GLY A 186 20.97 16.54 2.23
C GLY A 186 21.06 17.31 3.55
N PHE A 187 21.75 18.46 3.52
CA PHE A 187 22.03 19.29 4.69
C PHE A 187 22.27 20.76 4.32
N GLY A 188 21.98 21.69 5.23
CA GLY A 188 22.16 23.13 5.02
C GLY A 188 21.44 23.61 3.76
N ALA A 189 22.12 24.38 2.91
CA ALA A 189 21.56 24.87 1.64
C ALA A 189 21.12 23.74 0.67
N SER A 190 21.66 22.53 0.83
CA SER A 190 21.31 21.36 0.01
C SER A 190 20.18 20.49 0.59
N LEU A 191 19.65 20.82 1.78
CA LEU A 191 18.58 20.05 2.41
C LEU A 191 17.30 20.15 1.59
N ARG A 192 16.85 19.06 1.02
CA ARG A 192 15.62 18.94 0.25
C ARG A 192 14.52 18.31 1.07
N LEU A 193 13.29 18.71 0.79
CA LEU A 193 12.07 18.07 1.30
C LEU A 193 11.06 17.95 0.15
N GLY A 194 10.64 16.72 -0.12
CA GLY A 194 9.69 16.44 -1.19
C GLY A 194 9.55 14.95 -1.47
N LEU A 195 9.45 14.60 -2.74
CA LEU A 195 9.20 13.23 -3.19
C LEU A 195 10.41 12.65 -3.92
N TYR A 196 10.42 11.33 -4.11
CA TYR A 196 11.45 10.64 -4.89
C TYR A 196 11.28 10.91 -6.39
N ALA A 197 12.40 11.12 -7.07
CA ALA A 197 12.44 11.34 -8.51
C ALA A 197 12.18 10.03 -9.28
N LYS A 198 11.40 10.10 -10.36
CA LYS A 198 11.08 8.98 -11.24
C LYS A 198 12.34 8.32 -11.84
N ALA A 199 13.29 9.14 -12.28
CA ALA A 199 14.53 8.68 -12.91
C ALA A 199 15.58 8.14 -11.91
N ASP A 200 15.49 8.54 -10.64
CA ASP A 200 16.38 8.09 -9.57
C ASP A 200 15.58 7.99 -8.25
N PRO A 201 15.05 6.79 -7.92
CA PRO A 201 14.28 6.56 -6.71
C PRO A 201 15.07 6.80 -5.41
N GLY A 202 16.39 7.00 -5.47
CA GLY A 202 17.20 7.39 -4.32
C GLY A 202 17.32 8.90 -4.13
N ARG A 203 16.89 9.69 -5.11
CA ARG A 203 17.01 11.16 -5.11
C ARG A 203 15.69 11.82 -4.74
N VAL A 204 15.74 12.71 -3.76
CA VAL A 204 14.63 13.59 -3.41
C VAL A 204 14.78 14.91 -4.17
N PHE A 205 13.68 15.44 -4.68
CA PHE A 205 13.60 16.80 -5.23
C PHE A 205 12.80 17.71 -4.30
N ASP A 206 13.07 19.02 -4.37
CA ASP A 206 12.26 20.00 -3.64
C ASP A 206 10.90 20.13 -4.30
N LEU A 207 9.86 19.73 -3.56
CA LEU A 207 8.49 19.89 -4.01
C LEU A 207 8.12 21.38 -3.94
N ALA A 208 7.58 21.93 -5.03
CA ALA A 208 7.05 23.29 -5.06
C ALA A 208 5.52 23.32 -4.89
N SER A 209 4.83 22.30 -5.41
CA SER A 209 3.38 22.16 -5.34
C SER A 209 2.98 20.73 -5.69
N CYS A 210 1.77 20.31 -5.32
CA CYS A 210 1.25 18.99 -5.66
C CYS A 210 -0.24 19.08 -6.01
N ALA A 211 -0.60 18.90 -7.29
CA ALA A 211 -1.98 19.06 -7.76
C ALA A 211 -2.99 18.09 -7.11
N ILE A 212 -2.52 16.97 -6.56
CA ILE A 212 -3.36 15.96 -5.91
C ILE A 212 -3.49 16.15 -4.40
N PHE A 213 -2.79 17.13 -3.81
CA PHE A 213 -2.83 17.45 -2.38
C PHE A 213 -3.30 18.91 -2.20
N PRO A 214 -4.01 19.27 -1.11
CA PRO A 214 -4.45 20.65 -0.96
C PRO A 214 -3.26 21.62 -0.86
N ALA A 215 -3.42 22.82 -1.43
CA ALA A 215 -2.33 23.78 -1.65
C ALA A 215 -1.61 24.19 -0.35
N GLU A 216 -2.36 24.43 0.73
CA GLU A 216 -1.80 24.77 2.06
C GLU A 216 -0.79 23.72 2.54
N GLY A 217 -0.97 22.45 2.17
CA GLY A 217 -0.03 21.39 2.49
C GLY A 217 1.35 21.57 1.83
N SER A 218 1.41 22.13 0.62
CA SER A 218 2.70 22.45 -0.04
C SER A 218 3.39 23.64 0.64
N GLU A 219 2.62 24.63 1.11
CA GLU A 219 3.15 25.75 1.89
C GLU A 219 3.74 25.30 3.24
N MET A 220 3.10 24.33 3.89
CA MET A 220 3.62 23.70 5.12
C MET A 220 4.94 22.95 4.85
N VAL A 221 5.05 22.23 3.74
CA VAL A 221 6.30 21.57 3.33
C VAL A 221 7.43 22.59 3.17
N ASP A 222 7.17 23.70 2.51
CA ASP A 222 8.14 24.78 2.32
C ASP A 222 8.57 25.42 3.65
N ALA A 223 7.62 25.66 4.56
CA ALA A 223 7.89 26.21 5.88
C ALA A 223 8.74 25.24 6.74
N VAL A 224 8.40 23.95 6.77
CA VAL A 224 9.19 22.93 7.49
C VAL A 224 10.60 22.83 6.92
N ARG A 225 10.74 22.84 5.58
CA ARG A 225 12.05 22.81 4.93
C ARG A 225 12.91 24.02 5.33
N ALA A 226 12.33 25.23 5.32
CA ALA A 226 13.03 26.44 5.70
C ALA A 226 13.48 26.40 7.18
N ALA A 227 12.58 26.03 8.09
CA ALA A 227 12.89 25.93 9.53
C ALA A 227 13.97 24.87 9.81
N CYS A 228 13.93 23.72 9.14
CA CYS A 228 14.96 22.69 9.28
C CYS A 228 16.34 23.15 8.76
N ARG A 229 16.37 23.95 7.67
CA ARG A 229 17.60 24.56 7.15
C ARG A 229 18.19 25.57 8.14
N GLU A 230 17.35 26.45 8.68
CA GLU A 230 17.74 27.47 9.66
C GLU A 230 18.28 26.85 10.95
N ALA A 231 17.62 25.80 11.44
CA ALA A 231 18.05 25.05 12.62
C ALA A 231 19.26 24.13 12.39
N GLY A 232 19.77 24.03 11.16
CA GLY A 232 20.92 23.18 10.82
C GLY A 232 20.65 21.69 11.07
N LEU A 233 19.45 21.21 10.76
CA LEU A 233 19.08 19.81 10.98
C LEU A 233 19.40 18.95 9.74
N PRO A 234 20.26 17.92 9.85
CA PRO A 234 20.60 17.06 8.72
C PRO A 234 19.53 16.01 8.41
N ALA A 235 19.32 15.73 7.12
CA ALA A 235 18.57 14.56 6.70
C ALA A 235 19.27 13.27 7.15
N TYR A 236 18.48 12.27 7.50
CA TYR A 236 18.95 10.93 7.82
C TYR A 236 19.34 10.18 6.55
N ASP A 237 20.57 9.68 6.49
CA ASP A 237 21.06 8.80 5.44
C ASP A 237 21.01 7.35 5.91
N ARG A 238 20.15 6.56 5.27
CA ARG A 238 19.94 5.14 5.55
C ARG A 238 21.19 4.28 5.31
N ARG A 239 22.12 4.71 4.45
CA ARG A 239 23.33 3.94 4.13
C ARG A 239 24.38 4.09 5.22
N SER A 240 24.61 5.32 5.67
CA SER A 240 25.56 5.62 6.74
C SER A 240 24.98 5.49 8.15
N GLY A 241 23.65 5.51 8.28
CA GLY A 241 22.94 5.53 9.57
C GLY A 241 23.08 6.85 10.31
N GLN A 242 23.51 7.92 9.64
CA GLN A 242 23.78 9.24 10.22
C GLN A 242 22.66 10.24 9.87
N GLY A 243 22.58 11.34 10.63
CA GLY A 243 21.59 12.41 10.42
C GLY A 243 20.33 12.23 11.28
N LEU A 244 19.33 13.08 11.07
CA LEU A 244 18.16 13.18 11.95
C LEU A 244 16.82 13.11 11.22
N LEU A 245 16.59 14.00 10.26
CA LEU A 245 15.27 14.16 9.63
C LEU A 245 14.99 13.02 8.66
N ARG A 246 13.89 12.28 8.86
CA ARG A 246 13.54 11.16 7.98
C ARG A 246 12.40 11.53 7.04
N HIS A 247 11.24 11.83 7.62
CA HIS A 247 10.02 12.08 6.88
C HIS A 247 9.21 13.20 7.50
N LEU A 248 8.48 13.94 6.66
CA LEU A 248 7.34 14.74 7.06
C LEU A 248 6.10 14.07 6.50
N VAL A 249 5.16 13.70 7.36
CA VAL A 249 3.85 13.19 6.95
C VAL A 249 2.83 14.28 7.19
N LEU A 250 2.07 14.65 6.15
CA LEU A 250 0.96 15.58 6.27
C LEU A 250 -0.34 14.83 6.00
N ARG A 251 -1.26 14.91 6.96
CA ARG A 251 -2.63 14.42 6.82
C ARG A 251 -3.58 15.62 6.77
N HIS A 252 -4.60 15.55 5.94
CA HIS A 252 -5.70 16.49 5.84
C HIS A 252 -7.01 15.75 6.14
N SER A 253 -7.91 16.32 6.94
CA SER A 253 -9.27 15.82 7.10
C SER A 253 -10.20 16.64 6.22
N VAL A 254 -10.99 15.97 5.38
CA VAL A 254 -12.02 16.62 4.58
C VAL A 254 -13.16 17.11 5.47
N LEU A 255 -13.56 16.31 6.45
CA LEU A 255 -14.62 16.67 7.40
C LEU A 255 -14.28 17.92 8.23
N GLU A 256 -13.06 18.00 8.76
CA GLU A 256 -12.65 19.10 9.64
C GLU A 256 -12.08 20.29 8.87
N GLY A 257 -11.60 20.09 7.63
CA GLY A 257 -10.84 21.10 6.88
C GLY A 257 -9.53 21.46 7.59
N LYS A 258 -8.89 20.48 8.22
CA LYS A 258 -7.69 20.66 9.05
C LYS A 258 -6.57 19.70 8.67
N PHE A 259 -5.34 20.11 8.98
CA PHE A 259 -4.13 19.32 8.83
C PHE A 259 -3.60 18.80 10.16
N LEU A 260 -2.89 17.68 10.07
CA LEU A 260 -2.02 17.13 11.10
C LEU A 260 -0.66 16.89 10.48
N ALA A 261 0.37 17.51 11.03
CA ALA A 261 1.75 17.33 10.61
C ALA A 261 2.48 16.38 11.55
N GLN A 262 3.19 15.40 11.00
CA GLN A 262 4.06 14.51 11.77
C GLN A 262 5.48 14.57 11.22
N LEU A 263 6.42 15.05 12.03
CA LEU A 263 7.84 14.98 11.74
C LEU A 263 8.42 13.71 12.35
N ILE A 264 8.94 12.83 11.49
CA ILE A 264 9.60 11.59 11.88
C ILE A 264 11.12 11.78 11.83
N THR A 265 11.80 11.54 12.96
CA THR A 265 13.25 11.63 13.07
C THR A 265 13.90 10.29 13.44
N ALA A 266 15.21 10.20 13.28
CA ALA A 266 16.01 9.25 14.04
C ALA A 266 15.91 9.56 15.55
N PRO A 267 16.26 8.60 16.43
CA PRO A 267 16.21 8.82 17.88
C PRO A 267 17.00 10.05 18.30
N VAL A 268 16.40 10.88 19.16
CA VAL A 268 16.99 12.15 19.60
C VAL A 268 16.69 12.38 21.08
N PRO A 269 17.69 12.78 21.91
CA PRO A 269 17.44 13.08 23.32
C PRO A 269 16.48 14.26 23.49
N ALA A 270 15.52 14.15 24.40
CA ALA A 270 14.45 15.15 24.59
C ALA A 270 14.97 16.55 24.93
N ASP A 271 16.06 16.65 25.69
CA ASP A 271 16.64 17.93 26.13
C ASP A 271 17.75 18.45 25.19
N SER A 272 17.92 17.82 24.03
CA SER A 272 18.93 18.24 23.05
C SER A 272 18.49 19.48 22.28
N SER A 273 19.46 20.27 21.81
CA SER A 273 19.19 21.44 20.95
C SER A 273 18.34 21.10 19.71
N PRO A 274 18.58 19.97 18.98
CA PRO A 274 17.68 19.56 17.89
C PRO A 274 16.23 19.32 18.32
N ALA A 275 15.99 18.67 19.46
CA ALA A 275 14.63 18.43 19.95
C ALA A 275 13.92 19.74 20.35
N GLN A 276 14.64 20.69 20.95
CA GLN A 276 14.13 22.03 21.24
C GLN A 276 13.81 22.82 19.98
N ALA A 277 14.66 22.74 18.95
CA ALA A 277 14.42 23.39 17.65
C ALA A 277 13.17 22.81 16.95
N ILE A 278 12.98 21.49 17.00
CA ILE A 278 11.79 20.83 16.44
C ILE A 278 10.51 21.26 17.18
N ARG A 279 10.56 21.36 18.51
CA ARG A 279 9.44 21.89 19.31
C ARG A 279 9.10 23.33 18.89
N ALA A 280 10.09 24.21 18.86
CA ALA A 280 9.91 25.62 18.49
C ALA A 280 9.34 25.76 17.07
N MET A 281 9.82 24.94 16.13
CA MET A 281 9.26 24.86 14.77
C MET A 281 7.78 24.44 14.80
N GLY A 282 7.42 23.40 15.56
CA GLY A 282 6.01 22.97 15.69
C GLY A 282 5.09 24.07 16.25
N GLU A 283 5.57 24.82 17.24
CA GLU A 283 4.84 25.96 17.82
C GLU A 283 4.68 27.12 16.82
N ASP A 284 5.70 27.41 16.01
CA ASP A 284 5.64 28.43 14.96
C ASP A 284 4.66 28.02 13.85
N LEU A 285 4.72 26.77 13.39
CA LEU A 285 3.82 26.24 12.37
C LEU A 285 2.35 26.34 12.80
N LEU A 286 2.03 26.02 14.05
CA LEU A 286 0.68 26.15 14.59
C LEU A 286 0.18 27.60 14.63
N LYS A 287 1.08 28.57 14.84
CA LYS A 287 0.73 30.01 14.80
C LYS A 287 0.55 30.49 13.36
N ARG A 288 1.41 30.03 12.46
CA ARG A 288 1.45 30.45 11.05
C ARG A 288 0.31 29.88 10.23
N PHE A 289 -0.11 28.65 10.51
CA PHE A 289 -1.13 27.93 9.74
C PHE A 289 -2.37 27.63 10.59
N PRO A 290 -3.43 28.45 10.52
CA PRO A 290 -4.69 28.18 11.21
C PRO A 290 -5.37 26.86 10.77
N GLY A 291 -5.03 26.35 9.58
CA GLY A 291 -5.44 25.04 9.09
C GLY A 291 -4.76 23.87 9.80
N LEU A 292 -3.63 24.08 10.50
CA LEU A 292 -2.92 23.03 11.24
C LEU A 292 -3.55 22.82 12.63
N ALA A 293 -4.23 21.68 12.81
CA ALA A 293 -4.79 21.32 14.11
C ALA A 293 -3.72 20.80 15.08
N GLY A 294 -2.63 20.23 14.57
CA GLY A 294 -1.61 19.64 15.42
C GLY A 294 -0.27 19.37 14.73
N PHE A 295 0.78 19.35 15.54
CA PHE A 295 2.13 18.96 15.14
C PHE A 295 2.64 17.84 16.06
N VAL A 296 3.04 16.72 15.47
CA VAL A 296 3.54 15.54 16.16
C VAL A 296 5.01 15.35 15.81
N HIS A 297 5.89 15.34 16.80
CA HIS A 297 7.26 14.88 16.63
C HIS A 297 7.35 13.43 17.12
N ALA A 298 7.81 12.56 16.24
CA ALA A 298 7.90 11.14 16.49
C ALA A 298 9.24 10.59 16.00
N GLU A 299 9.65 9.44 16.53
CA GLU A 299 10.92 8.81 16.21
C GLU A 299 10.75 7.43 15.58
N ARG A 300 11.75 7.06 14.78
CA ARG A 300 11.94 5.72 14.23
C ARG A 300 13.42 5.35 14.28
N ALA A 301 13.76 4.30 15.03
CA ALA A 301 15.12 3.80 15.19
C ALA A 301 15.54 2.84 14.06
N ARG A 302 14.61 2.07 13.50
CA ARG A 302 14.92 1.10 12.43
C ARG A 302 15.46 1.77 11.16
N ALA A 303 16.54 1.24 10.61
CA ALA A 303 17.20 1.72 9.40
C ALA A 303 16.49 1.31 8.09
N ASP A 304 15.16 1.39 8.04
CA ASP A 304 14.35 1.15 6.84
C ASP A 304 13.87 2.46 6.19
N GLY A 305 12.96 2.38 5.22
CA GLY A 305 12.46 3.54 4.48
C GLY A 305 11.02 3.93 4.82
N LEU A 306 10.48 3.42 5.94
CA LEU A 306 9.07 3.59 6.25
C LEU A 306 8.80 4.97 6.88
N ALA A 307 7.82 5.68 6.31
CA ALA A 307 7.29 6.93 6.86
C ALA A 307 6.22 6.65 7.92
N GLN A 308 6.58 5.84 8.91
CA GLN A 308 5.75 5.50 10.06
C GLN A 308 6.62 5.52 11.32
N ALA A 309 6.15 6.19 12.36
CA ALA A 309 6.88 6.27 13.61
C ALA A 309 6.78 4.97 14.43
N GLU A 310 7.75 4.75 15.29
CA GLU A 310 7.70 3.71 16.33
C GLU A 310 7.21 4.27 17.65
N ARG A 311 7.44 5.57 17.88
CA ARG A 311 7.08 6.25 19.12
C ARG A 311 6.84 7.73 18.89
N THR A 312 5.78 8.26 19.49
CA THR A 312 5.56 9.71 19.59
C THR A 312 6.39 10.28 20.74
N LEU A 313 7.13 11.35 20.48
CA LEU A 313 7.94 12.06 21.46
C LEU A 313 7.21 13.31 22.00
N LEU A 314 6.48 14.00 21.13
CA LEU A 314 5.76 15.23 21.44
C LEU A 314 4.54 15.36 20.53
N ALA A 315 3.43 15.84 21.10
CA ALA A 315 2.29 16.36 20.35
C ALA A 315 1.97 17.77 20.84
N LEU A 316 1.86 18.70 19.90
CA LEU A 316 1.43 20.08 20.11
C LEU A 316 0.08 20.26 19.42
N GLY A 317 -0.96 20.69 20.15
CA GLY A 317 -2.32 20.68 19.62
C GLY A 317 -2.89 19.27 19.52
N ALA A 318 -3.58 18.97 18.42
CA ALA A 318 -4.18 17.65 18.18
C ALA A 318 -3.12 16.57 17.84
N SER A 319 -3.37 15.33 18.22
CA SER A 319 -2.57 14.14 17.82
C SER A 319 -3.29 13.23 16.82
N ALA A 320 -4.56 13.54 16.52
CA ALA A 320 -5.43 12.85 15.58
C ALA A 320 -6.39 13.86 14.96
N LEU A 321 -6.91 13.55 13.78
CA LEU A 321 -8.02 14.27 13.14
C LEU A 321 -9.25 13.38 13.11
N THR A 322 -10.43 13.98 13.09
CA THR A 322 -11.66 13.26 12.75
C THR A 322 -11.89 13.33 11.26
N GLU A 323 -12.03 12.20 10.59
CA GLU A 323 -12.51 12.12 9.20
C GLU A 323 -13.94 11.54 9.17
N GLY A 324 -14.69 11.82 8.09
CA GLY A 324 -16.06 11.36 7.94
C GLY A 324 -16.32 10.68 6.61
N LEU A 325 -17.09 9.58 6.64
CA LEU A 325 -17.71 8.97 5.47
C LEU A 325 -19.21 8.86 5.77
N GLU A 326 -20.03 9.68 5.10
CA GLU A 326 -21.43 9.89 5.46
C GLU A 326 -21.57 10.23 6.95
N ASP A 327 -22.39 9.49 7.70
CA ASP A 327 -22.63 9.71 9.13
C ASP A 327 -21.58 9.03 10.03
N VAL A 328 -20.65 8.25 9.46
CA VAL A 328 -19.64 7.51 10.22
C VAL A 328 -18.37 8.35 10.36
N ARG A 329 -17.89 8.47 11.59
CA ARG A 329 -16.71 9.26 11.95
C ARG A 329 -15.54 8.36 12.32
N TYR A 330 -14.33 8.75 11.93
CA TYR A 330 -13.10 8.02 12.22
C TYR A 330 -12.11 8.96 12.87
N SER A 331 -11.68 8.65 14.09
CA SER A 331 -10.52 9.28 14.70
C SER A 331 -9.27 8.67 14.09
N VAL A 332 -8.47 9.47 13.39
CA VAL A 332 -7.28 9.01 12.68
C VAL A 332 -6.04 9.72 13.21
N SER A 333 -5.23 8.98 13.95
CA SER A 333 -3.92 9.44 14.43
C SER A 333 -2.93 9.61 13.27
N ALA A 334 -1.77 10.19 13.58
CA ALA A 334 -0.72 10.42 12.59
C ALA A 334 -0.27 9.13 11.86
N ASP A 335 -0.07 8.04 12.61
CA ASP A 335 0.39 6.75 12.09
C ASP A 335 -0.73 5.77 11.71
N ALA A 336 -1.99 6.05 12.09
CA ALA A 336 -3.12 5.19 11.77
C ALA A 336 -3.35 5.11 10.26
N PHE A 337 -3.71 3.93 9.76
CA PHE A 337 -4.13 3.77 8.38
C PHE A 337 -5.55 4.31 8.19
N PHE A 338 -5.74 5.05 7.11
CA PHE A 338 -7.04 5.41 6.56
C PHE A 338 -6.86 5.55 5.05
N GLN A 339 -7.93 5.32 4.29
CA GLN A 339 -7.87 5.44 2.84
C GLN A 339 -7.37 6.84 2.44
N THR A 340 -6.36 6.90 1.57
CA THR A 340 -5.66 8.17 1.32
C THR A 340 -6.47 9.16 0.46
N SER A 341 -7.71 8.81 0.11
CA SER A 341 -8.68 9.64 -0.59
C SER A 341 -10.03 9.48 0.10
N THR A 342 -10.54 10.51 0.78
CA THR A 342 -11.81 10.41 1.52
C THR A 342 -12.98 10.19 0.56
N GLY A 343 -13.01 10.94 -0.55
CA GLY A 343 -14.05 10.76 -1.58
C GLY A 343 -13.99 9.39 -2.27
N GLY A 344 -12.78 8.90 -2.56
CA GLY A 344 -12.63 7.57 -3.14
C GLY A 344 -12.95 6.45 -2.14
N ALA A 345 -12.66 6.62 -0.85
CA ALA A 345 -13.07 5.70 0.20
C ALA A 345 -14.60 5.58 0.28
N LEU A 346 -15.31 6.72 0.22
CA LEU A 346 -16.77 6.73 0.17
C LEU A 346 -17.30 5.98 -1.05
N ALA A 347 -16.70 6.19 -2.23
CA ALA A 347 -17.09 5.48 -3.45
C ALA A 347 -16.87 3.97 -3.34
N LEU A 348 -15.73 3.55 -2.79
CA LEU A 348 -15.39 2.14 -2.56
C LEU A 348 -16.36 1.49 -1.56
N TYR A 349 -16.60 2.13 -0.42
CA TYR A 349 -17.42 1.57 0.64
C TYR A 349 -18.91 1.57 0.28
N SER A 350 -19.38 2.58 -0.45
CA SER A 350 -20.73 2.57 -1.02
C SER A 350 -20.90 1.43 -2.02
N GLY A 351 -19.90 1.18 -2.86
CA GLY A 351 -19.91 0.03 -3.77
C GLY A 351 -19.99 -1.31 -3.03
N LEU A 352 -19.27 -1.46 -1.91
CA LEU A 352 -19.38 -2.64 -1.05
C LEU A 352 -20.78 -2.79 -0.45
N ARG A 353 -21.36 -1.69 0.06
CA ARG A 353 -22.73 -1.67 0.59
C ARG A 353 -23.75 -2.15 -0.46
N ASP A 354 -23.63 -1.65 -1.69
CA ASP A 354 -24.50 -2.05 -2.80
C ASP A 354 -24.35 -3.53 -3.17
N MET A 355 -23.10 -4.01 -3.27
CA MET A 355 -22.80 -5.40 -3.66
C MET A 355 -23.24 -6.41 -2.60
N LEU A 356 -23.02 -6.09 -1.33
CA LEU A 356 -23.38 -6.97 -0.24
C LEU A 356 -24.85 -6.91 0.11
N ALA A 357 -25.51 -5.76 -0.11
CA ALA A 357 -26.93 -5.55 0.14
C ALA A 357 -27.38 -6.16 1.48
N LEU A 358 -26.64 -5.84 2.56
CA LEU A 358 -26.78 -6.47 3.87
C LEU A 358 -28.20 -6.29 4.42
N ALA A 359 -28.72 -7.34 5.03
CA ALA A 359 -29.97 -7.29 5.78
C ALA A 359 -29.70 -7.03 7.27
N PRO A 360 -30.65 -6.40 8.01
CA PRO A 360 -30.50 -6.16 9.45
C PRO A 360 -30.31 -7.40 10.32
N ALA A 361 -30.56 -8.60 9.79
CA ALA A 361 -30.30 -9.88 10.47
C ALA A 361 -28.92 -10.45 10.17
N ASP A 362 -28.24 -9.97 9.12
CA ASP A 362 -26.98 -10.54 8.64
C ASP A 362 -25.86 -10.38 9.67
N VAL A 363 -25.02 -11.40 9.76
CA VAL A 363 -23.73 -11.39 10.44
C VAL A 363 -22.64 -11.14 9.40
N LEU A 364 -22.00 -9.96 9.49
CA LEU A 364 -20.89 -9.56 8.62
C LEU A 364 -19.54 -9.85 9.29
N PHE A 365 -18.62 -10.48 8.57
CA PHE A 365 -17.21 -10.51 8.97
C PHE A 365 -16.40 -9.57 8.06
N ASP A 366 -15.60 -8.69 8.65
CA ASP A 366 -14.63 -7.85 7.97
C ASP A 366 -13.23 -8.36 8.30
N LEU A 367 -12.58 -9.01 7.33
CA LEU A 367 -11.26 -9.61 7.48
C LEU A 367 -10.21 -8.64 6.92
N TYR A 368 -9.12 -8.43 7.66
CA TYR A 368 -8.16 -7.35 7.45
C TYR A 368 -8.78 -5.97 7.74
N CYS A 369 -9.60 -5.89 8.78
CA CYS A 369 -10.46 -4.72 9.01
C CYS A 369 -9.70 -3.42 9.38
N GLY A 370 -8.40 -3.50 9.67
CA GLY A 370 -7.59 -2.35 10.06
C GLY A 370 -8.22 -1.59 11.23
N GLY A 371 -8.29 -0.26 11.10
CA GLY A 371 -8.94 0.64 12.08
C GLY A 371 -10.48 0.62 12.05
N GLY A 372 -11.09 -0.41 11.48
CA GLY A 372 -12.55 -0.60 11.39
C GLY A 372 -13.23 0.19 10.27
N GLY A 373 -12.49 0.60 9.23
CA GLY A 373 -12.99 1.44 8.15
C GLY A 373 -14.28 0.91 7.51
N ILE A 374 -14.18 -0.27 6.88
CA ILE A 374 -15.29 -0.94 6.20
C ILE A 374 -16.32 -1.45 7.21
N ALA A 375 -15.88 -2.16 8.26
CA ALA A 375 -16.75 -2.68 9.31
C ALA A 375 -17.72 -1.65 9.87
N LEU A 376 -17.22 -0.45 10.24
CA LEU A 376 -18.05 0.60 10.83
C LEU A 376 -18.95 1.28 9.80
N PHE A 377 -18.49 1.41 8.55
CA PHE A 377 -19.30 1.95 7.46
C PHE A 377 -20.52 1.05 7.15
N LEU A 378 -20.32 -0.27 7.16
CA LEU A 378 -21.35 -1.25 6.86
C LEU A 378 -22.20 -1.64 8.08
N ALA A 379 -21.76 -1.33 9.29
CA ALA A 379 -22.43 -1.68 10.54
C ALA A 379 -23.91 -1.28 10.62
N PRO A 380 -24.37 -0.13 10.09
CA PRO A 380 -25.79 0.22 10.12
C PRO A 380 -26.70 -0.74 9.35
N GLY A 381 -26.16 -1.45 8.35
CA GLY A 381 -26.91 -2.41 7.52
C GLY A 381 -26.92 -3.84 8.04
N ALA A 382 -26.15 -4.17 9.07
CA ALA A 382 -25.97 -5.53 9.57
C ALA A 382 -26.46 -5.70 11.01
N GLY A 383 -26.94 -6.90 11.34
CA GLY A 383 -27.33 -7.24 12.71
C GLY A 383 -26.13 -7.32 13.64
N ARG A 384 -25.02 -7.88 13.16
CA ARG A 384 -23.74 -7.99 13.89
C ARG A 384 -22.57 -7.87 12.93
N VAL A 385 -21.48 -7.26 13.39
CA VAL A 385 -20.23 -7.13 12.64
C VAL A 385 -19.05 -7.62 13.47
N LEU A 386 -18.22 -8.50 12.90
CA LEU A 386 -16.96 -8.95 13.47
C LEU A 386 -15.80 -8.51 12.59
N GLY A 387 -14.93 -7.64 13.10
CA GLY A 387 -13.67 -7.28 12.45
C GLY A 387 -12.51 -8.12 12.97
N LEU A 388 -11.70 -8.68 12.07
CA LEU A 388 -10.48 -9.42 12.40
C LEU A 388 -9.24 -8.72 11.82
N GLU A 389 -8.26 -8.44 12.67
CA GLU A 389 -7.04 -7.70 12.31
C GLU A 389 -5.82 -8.22 13.10
N ALA A 390 -4.66 -8.32 12.47
CA ALA A 390 -3.45 -8.85 13.10
C ALA A 390 -2.74 -7.81 13.98
N ASN A 391 -2.83 -6.54 13.58
CA ASN A 391 -2.18 -5.41 14.24
C ASN A 391 -2.99 -4.94 15.47
N PRO A 392 -2.44 -5.09 16.69
CA PRO A 392 -3.14 -4.70 17.92
C PRO A 392 -3.45 -3.20 18.00
N ALA A 393 -2.64 -2.32 17.39
CA ALA A 393 -2.92 -0.89 17.37
C ALA A 393 -4.14 -0.57 16.51
N ALA A 394 -4.26 -1.23 15.35
CA ALA A 394 -5.42 -1.07 14.46
C ALA A 394 -6.71 -1.61 15.11
N VAL A 395 -6.64 -2.74 15.84
CA VAL A 395 -7.78 -3.24 16.64
C VAL A 395 -8.21 -2.20 17.69
N ALA A 396 -7.25 -1.59 18.41
CA ALA A 396 -7.56 -0.56 19.40
C ALA A 396 -8.20 0.69 18.77
N ASP A 397 -7.72 1.09 17.58
CA ASP A 397 -8.32 2.18 16.80
C ASP A 397 -9.75 1.83 16.35
N ALA A 398 -9.99 0.59 15.89
CA ALA A 398 -11.31 0.11 15.49
C ALA A 398 -12.31 0.13 16.66
N GLU A 399 -11.90 -0.33 17.84
CA GLU A 399 -12.73 -0.25 19.04
C GLU A 399 -13.01 1.20 19.49
N ALA A 400 -12.01 2.08 19.37
CA ALA A 400 -12.18 3.51 19.68
C ALA A 400 -13.17 4.17 18.70
N ASN A 401 -13.06 3.87 17.41
CA ASN A 401 -13.98 4.35 16.39
C ASN A 401 -15.39 3.75 16.55
N ALA A 402 -15.51 2.50 16.99
CA ALA A 402 -16.80 1.91 17.32
C ALA A 402 -17.49 2.66 18.48
N ARG A 403 -16.73 2.98 19.53
CA ARG A 403 -17.23 3.81 20.65
C ARG A 403 -17.62 5.21 20.19
N LEU A 404 -16.81 5.83 19.33
CA LEU A 404 -17.07 7.15 18.75
C LEU A 404 -18.41 7.21 18.01
N ASN A 405 -18.75 6.15 17.28
CA ASN A 405 -20.01 6.06 16.52
C ASN A 405 -21.16 5.40 17.30
N GLY A 406 -20.95 4.98 18.55
CA GLY A 406 -21.94 4.22 19.30
C GLY A 406 -22.32 2.86 18.66
N ALA A 407 -21.42 2.28 17.85
CA ALA A 407 -21.63 1.05 17.10
C ALA A 407 -21.58 -0.19 18.02
N LYS A 408 -22.69 -0.46 18.73
CA LYS A 408 -22.80 -1.55 19.72
C LYS A 408 -22.81 -2.95 19.11
N ASN A 409 -23.17 -3.06 17.83
CA ASN A 409 -23.23 -4.32 17.06
C ASN A 409 -21.87 -4.75 16.48
N CYS A 410 -20.81 -3.95 16.64
CA CYS A 410 -19.46 -4.28 16.21
C CYS A 410 -18.64 -4.94 17.33
N ARG A 411 -17.84 -5.94 16.97
CA ARG A 411 -16.77 -6.52 17.79
C ARG A 411 -15.51 -6.60 16.95
N PHE A 412 -14.35 -6.34 17.55
CA PHE A 412 -13.05 -6.42 16.89
C PHE A 412 -12.16 -7.37 17.67
N LEU A 413 -11.49 -8.28 16.97
CA LEU A 413 -10.58 -9.24 17.59
C LEU A 413 -9.25 -9.23 16.86
N ARG A 414 -8.19 -9.44 17.65
CA ARG A 414 -6.88 -9.70 17.09
C ARG A 414 -6.84 -11.12 16.51
N ALA A 415 -6.53 -11.25 15.23
CA ALA A 415 -6.34 -12.54 14.58
C ALA A 415 -5.26 -12.45 13.48
N ASP A 416 -4.38 -13.44 13.43
CA ASP A 416 -3.47 -13.63 12.30
C ASP A 416 -4.19 -14.43 11.23
N LEU A 417 -4.53 -13.78 10.12
CA LEU A 417 -5.33 -14.34 9.02
C LEU A 417 -4.49 -15.22 8.07
N THR A 418 -3.50 -15.92 8.60
CA THR A 418 -2.58 -16.79 7.86
C THR A 418 -2.58 -18.22 8.38
N GLY A 419 -2.31 -19.18 7.48
CA GLY A 419 -2.22 -20.59 7.82
C GLY A 419 -3.56 -21.27 8.10
N GLU A 420 -3.50 -22.53 8.54
CA GLU A 420 -4.67 -23.42 8.68
C GLU A 420 -5.69 -22.94 9.72
N SER A 421 -5.28 -22.08 10.66
CA SER A 421 -6.12 -21.47 11.71
C SER A 421 -6.34 -19.97 11.49
N ALA A 422 -6.36 -19.51 10.23
CA ALA A 422 -6.49 -18.11 9.85
C ALA A 422 -7.67 -17.38 10.56
N VAL A 423 -8.76 -18.08 10.86
CA VAL A 423 -9.86 -17.53 11.66
C VAL A 423 -9.98 -18.30 12.98
N PRO A 424 -10.08 -17.63 14.15
CA PRO A 424 -10.18 -18.30 15.44
C PRO A 424 -11.38 -19.25 15.51
N GLU A 425 -11.17 -20.47 16.00
CA GLU A 425 -12.25 -21.47 16.16
C GLU A 425 -13.32 -21.04 17.16
N ARG A 426 -12.91 -20.31 18.21
CA ARG A 426 -13.80 -19.82 19.27
C ARG A 426 -14.10 -18.36 19.05
N LEU A 427 -15.24 -18.09 18.43
CA LEU A 427 -15.76 -16.75 18.21
C LEU A 427 -16.72 -16.34 19.34
N PRO A 428 -16.95 -15.02 19.53
CA PRO A 428 -17.92 -14.55 20.50
C PRO A 428 -19.33 -15.06 20.18
N GLU A 429 -20.19 -15.09 21.20
CA GLU A 429 -21.57 -15.53 21.03
C GLU A 429 -22.29 -14.72 19.94
N GLY A 430 -22.99 -15.42 19.04
CA GLY A 430 -23.67 -14.81 17.90
C GLY A 430 -22.82 -14.64 16.63
N PHE A 431 -21.56 -15.08 16.63
CA PHE A 431 -20.66 -15.08 15.46
C PHE A 431 -20.27 -16.49 15.00
N ALA A 432 -21.14 -17.48 15.16
CA ALA A 432 -20.83 -18.86 14.79
C ALA A 432 -20.64 -19.06 13.27
N ARG A 433 -21.37 -18.29 12.44
CA ARG A 433 -21.26 -18.33 10.98
C ARG A 433 -21.58 -16.94 10.39
N PRO A 434 -20.79 -16.42 9.45
CA PRO A 434 -21.12 -15.21 8.70
C PRO A 434 -22.15 -15.48 7.59
N ASP A 435 -23.05 -14.52 7.39
CA ASP A 435 -23.90 -14.44 6.19
C ASP A 435 -23.15 -13.74 5.05
N ALA A 436 -22.33 -12.76 5.40
CA ALA A 436 -21.48 -12.00 4.48
C ALA A 436 -20.04 -11.87 5.00
N VAL A 437 -19.08 -11.85 4.08
CA VAL A 437 -17.66 -11.62 4.40
C VAL A 437 -17.13 -10.52 3.48
N VAL A 438 -16.34 -9.59 4.03
CA VAL A 438 -15.47 -8.69 3.28
C VAL A 438 -14.02 -9.07 3.54
N VAL A 439 -13.21 -9.04 2.48
CA VAL A 439 -11.74 -9.12 2.58
C VAL A 439 -11.12 -7.91 1.87
N ASP A 440 -10.20 -7.21 2.54
CA ASP A 440 -9.32 -6.17 1.94
C ASP A 440 -7.85 -6.54 2.21
N PRO A 441 -7.34 -7.60 1.55
CA PRO A 441 -6.03 -8.15 1.87
C PRO A 441 -4.88 -7.23 1.44
N PRO A 442 -3.66 -7.48 1.95
CA PRO A 442 -2.47 -6.80 1.46
C PRO A 442 -2.18 -7.16 -0.01
N ARG A 443 -1.15 -6.52 -0.60
CA ARG A 443 -0.85 -6.65 -2.04
C ARG A 443 -0.54 -8.08 -2.49
N GLU A 444 -0.13 -8.96 -1.57
CA GLU A 444 0.10 -10.38 -1.84
C GLU A 444 -1.18 -11.19 -2.07
N GLY A 445 -2.35 -10.64 -1.74
CA GLY A 445 -3.67 -11.29 -1.79
C GLY A 445 -3.95 -12.15 -0.55
N LEU A 446 -4.90 -13.08 -0.68
CA LEU A 446 -5.31 -13.97 0.41
C LEU A 446 -4.29 -15.09 0.66
N ASP A 447 -4.13 -15.44 1.93
CA ASP A 447 -3.43 -16.66 2.32
C ASP A 447 -4.23 -17.92 1.93
N SER A 448 -3.53 -19.00 1.57
CA SER A 448 -4.17 -20.26 1.18
C SER A 448 -5.07 -20.86 2.27
N GLY A 449 -4.70 -20.70 3.54
CA GLY A 449 -5.51 -21.16 4.66
C GLY A 449 -6.81 -20.36 4.82
N LEU A 450 -6.77 -19.06 4.51
CA LEU A 450 -7.97 -18.24 4.49
C LEU A 450 -8.89 -18.59 3.31
N ILE A 451 -8.34 -18.86 2.12
CA ILE A 451 -9.12 -19.35 0.98
C ILE A 451 -9.83 -20.67 1.34
N ALA A 452 -9.13 -21.60 1.98
CA ALA A 452 -9.71 -22.86 2.44
C ALA A 452 -10.81 -22.62 3.50
N TRP A 453 -10.63 -21.66 4.42
CA TRP A 453 -11.66 -21.28 5.38
C TRP A 453 -12.92 -20.70 4.69
N LEU A 454 -12.75 -19.83 3.70
CA LEU A 454 -13.84 -19.25 2.92
C LEU A 454 -14.64 -20.34 2.18
N ASN A 455 -13.95 -21.27 1.52
CA ASN A 455 -14.57 -22.39 0.82
C ASN A 455 -15.30 -23.36 1.77
N ARG A 456 -14.88 -23.46 3.03
CA ARG A 456 -15.56 -24.27 4.04
C ARG A 456 -16.79 -23.58 4.62
N VAL A 457 -16.69 -22.30 4.97
CA VAL A 457 -17.76 -21.56 5.66
C VAL A 457 -18.86 -21.09 4.71
N LYS A 458 -18.51 -20.88 3.43
CA LYS A 458 -19.41 -20.52 2.32
C LYS A 458 -20.42 -19.45 2.72
N PRO A 459 -20.00 -18.20 3.02
CA PRO A 459 -20.94 -17.10 3.21
C PRO A 459 -21.80 -16.93 1.97
N ALA A 460 -23.03 -16.47 2.14
CA ALA A 460 -23.93 -16.22 1.02
C ALA A 460 -23.37 -15.16 0.07
N ARG A 461 -22.57 -14.22 0.61
CA ARG A 461 -21.96 -13.11 -0.11
C ARG A 461 -20.52 -12.90 0.36
N LEU A 462 -19.57 -12.96 -0.55
CA LEU A 462 -18.16 -12.65 -0.27
C LEU A 462 -17.74 -11.47 -1.16
N ALA A 463 -17.45 -10.33 -0.53
CA ALA A 463 -16.89 -9.17 -1.22
C ALA A 463 -15.36 -9.13 -1.03
N TYR A 464 -14.64 -8.90 -2.12
CA TYR A 464 -13.20 -8.76 -2.16
C TYR A 464 -12.85 -7.35 -2.66
N VAL A 465 -12.10 -6.61 -1.84
CA VAL A 465 -11.47 -5.33 -2.19
C VAL A 465 -10.03 -5.60 -2.60
N SER A 466 -9.59 -5.10 -3.76
CA SER A 466 -8.21 -5.29 -4.18
C SER A 466 -7.64 -4.06 -4.85
N CYS A 467 -6.40 -3.72 -4.49
CA CYS A 467 -5.55 -2.74 -5.20
C CYS A 467 -4.63 -3.41 -6.25
N ASN A 468 -4.71 -4.74 -6.41
CA ASN A 468 -3.84 -5.51 -7.29
C ASN A 468 -4.65 -6.54 -8.11
N PRO A 469 -4.98 -6.20 -9.37
CA PRO A 469 -5.72 -7.08 -10.28
C PRO A 469 -5.13 -8.49 -10.43
N ALA A 470 -3.80 -8.65 -10.38
CA ALA A 470 -3.16 -9.94 -10.60
C ALA A 470 -3.39 -10.91 -9.44
N THR A 471 -3.29 -10.44 -8.19
CA THR A 471 -3.55 -11.29 -7.02
C THR A 471 -5.04 -11.52 -6.81
N LEU A 472 -5.89 -10.52 -7.06
CA LEU A 472 -7.34 -10.72 -7.13
C LEU A 472 -7.69 -11.85 -8.11
N ALA A 473 -7.13 -11.82 -9.32
CA ALA A 473 -7.41 -12.83 -10.33
C ALA A 473 -6.95 -14.24 -9.91
N ARG A 474 -5.74 -14.36 -9.34
CA ARG A 474 -5.27 -15.62 -8.77
C ARG A 474 -6.25 -16.15 -7.72
N ASP A 475 -6.64 -15.32 -6.77
CA ASP A 475 -7.51 -15.71 -5.66
C ASP A 475 -8.92 -16.06 -6.14
N ALA A 476 -9.46 -15.31 -7.11
CA ALA A 476 -10.72 -15.61 -7.75
C ALA A 476 -10.70 -17.00 -8.41
N GLY A 477 -9.60 -17.34 -9.10
CA GLY A 477 -9.39 -18.68 -9.66
C GLY A 477 -9.35 -19.77 -8.59
N LEU A 478 -8.70 -19.52 -7.45
CA LEU A 478 -8.64 -20.47 -6.32
C LEU A 478 -9.99 -20.63 -5.60
N LEU A 479 -10.77 -19.56 -5.47
CA LEU A 479 -12.14 -19.61 -4.92
C LEU A 479 -13.10 -20.39 -5.85
N ALA A 480 -12.94 -20.22 -7.17
CA ALA A 480 -13.76 -20.87 -8.18
C ALA A 480 -13.36 -22.33 -8.49
N ALA A 481 -12.06 -22.66 -8.44
CA ALA A 481 -11.57 -24.02 -8.68
C ALA A 481 -11.53 -24.86 -7.39
N GLY A 482 -11.38 -24.21 -6.23
CA GLY A 482 -11.18 -24.85 -4.94
C GLY A 482 -9.70 -24.99 -4.59
N GLY A 483 -9.42 -25.33 -3.32
CA GLY A 483 -8.06 -25.61 -2.83
C GLY A 483 -7.54 -26.97 -3.30
N ALA A 484 -6.38 -27.40 -2.79
CA ALA A 484 -5.83 -28.72 -3.10
C ALA A 484 -6.71 -29.85 -2.50
N GLY A 485 -7.73 -30.28 -3.25
CA GLY A 485 -8.58 -31.44 -2.93
C GLY A 485 -10.07 -31.16 -2.69
N GLU A 486 -10.55 -29.91 -2.86
CA GLU A 486 -11.97 -29.57 -2.75
C GLU A 486 -12.44 -28.91 -4.06
N ASP A 487 -13.67 -29.21 -4.49
CA ASP A 487 -14.30 -28.46 -5.60
C ASP A 487 -14.55 -27.02 -5.16
N GLY A 488 -14.18 -26.06 -6.01
CA GLY A 488 -14.42 -24.64 -5.72
C GLY A 488 -15.88 -24.35 -5.44
N SER A 489 -16.12 -23.34 -4.60
CA SER A 489 -17.45 -23.13 -4.06
C SER A 489 -18.07 -21.81 -4.42
N PHE A 490 -17.36 -20.95 -5.17
CA PHE A 490 -17.84 -19.63 -5.53
C PHE A 490 -17.84 -19.39 -7.03
N ASP A 491 -18.86 -18.67 -7.50
CA ASP A 491 -18.84 -17.97 -8.78
C ASP A 491 -18.49 -16.51 -8.57
N LEU A 492 -17.72 -15.93 -9.50
CA LEU A 492 -17.49 -14.50 -9.57
C LEU A 492 -18.75 -13.82 -10.13
N ALA A 493 -19.66 -13.46 -9.24
CA ALA A 493 -20.96 -12.90 -9.59
C ALA A 493 -20.85 -11.53 -10.27
N ALA A 494 -20.03 -10.63 -9.72
CA ALA A 494 -19.88 -9.29 -10.27
C ALA A 494 -18.50 -8.68 -9.99
N VAL A 495 -18.08 -7.75 -10.84
CA VAL A 495 -16.89 -6.91 -10.62
C VAL A 495 -17.18 -5.44 -10.90
N ARG A 496 -16.47 -4.54 -10.22
CA ARG A 496 -16.56 -3.09 -10.41
C ARG A 496 -15.19 -2.45 -10.20
N ALA A 497 -14.71 -1.67 -11.16
CA ALA A 497 -13.54 -0.83 -10.97
C ALA A 497 -13.91 0.46 -10.20
N VAL A 498 -13.02 0.91 -9.32
CA VAL A 498 -13.17 2.17 -8.57
C VAL A 498 -11.88 2.96 -8.72
N ASP A 499 -11.96 4.21 -9.16
CA ASP A 499 -10.79 5.08 -9.26
C ASP A 499 -10.49 5.73 -7.91
N LEU A 500 -9.78 5.00 -7.04
CA LEU A 500 -9.35 5.52 -5.74
C LEU A 500 -8.16 6.49 -5.87
N PHE A 501 -7.35 6.32 -6.92
CA PHE A 501 -6.09 7.03 -7.14
C PHE A 501 -5.98 7.52 -8.61
N PRO A 502 -6.70 8.59 -8.98
CA PRO A 502 -6.56 9.19 -10.30
C PRO A 502 -5.12 9.65 -10.54
N HIS A 503 -4.71 9.63 -11.80
CA HIS A 503 -3.35 9.90 -12.32
C HIS A 503 -2.30 8.85 -11.97
N THR A 504 -2.65 7.81 -11.22
CA THR A 504 -1.77 6.67 -10.92
C THR A 504 -2.17 5.44 -11.72
N ALA A 505 -1.26 4.47 -11.81
CA ALA A 505 -1.54 3.17 -12.40
C ALA A 505 -2.26 2.20 -11.44
N HIS A 506 -2.55 2.62 -10.20
CA HIS A 506 -3.32 1.78 -9.27
C HIS A 506 -4.76 1.64 -9.75
N ALA A 507 -5.26 0.42 -9.68
CA ALA A 507 -6.59 0.04 -10.09
C ALA A 507 -7.25 -0.72 -8.96
N GLU A 508 -8.25 -0.08 -8.35
CA GLU A 508 -8.99 -0.64 -7.24
C GLU A 508 -10.21 -1.35 -7.79
N CYS A 509 -10.44 -2.56 -7.30
CA CYS A 509 -11.49 -3.43 -7.77
C CYS A 509 -12.31 -3.94 -6.59
N LEU A 510 -13.62 -3.92 -6.76
CA LEU A 510 -14.56 -4.68 -5.95
C LEU A 510 -14.99 -5.92 -6.74
N ALA A 511 -14.91 -7.09 -6.12
CA ALA A 511 -15.41 -8.34 -6.68
C ALA A 511 -16.39 -8.98 -5.70
N LEU A 512 -17.57 -9.37 -6.21
CA LEU A 512 -18.58 -10.10 -5.47
C LEU A 512 -18.56 -11.57 -5.89
N PHE A 513 -18.47 -12.44 -4.90
CA PHE A 513 -18.53 -13.88 -5.05
C PHE A 513 -19.78 -14.42 -4.35
N THR A 514 -20.43 -15.39 -4.98
CA THR A 514 -21.60 -16.09 -4.43
C THR A 514 -21.37 -17.59 -4.46
N PRO A 515 -21.90 -18.36 -3.49
CA PRO A 515 -21.79 -19.81 -3.53
C PRO A 515 -22.39 -20.41 -4.81
N ARG A 516 -21.75 -21.48 -5.31
CA ARG A 516 -22.25 -22.34 -6.38
C ARG A 516 -23.36 -23.28 -5.93
#